data_AF-A0A9P7N9F6-F1
#
_entry.id   AF-A0A9P7N9F6-F1
#
_cell.length_a   1.000
_cell.length_b   1.000
_cell.length_c   1.000
_cell.angle_alpha   90.00
_cell.angle_beta   90.00
_cell.angle_gamma   90.00
#
_symmetry.space_group_name_H-M   'P 1'
#
loop_
_entity.id
_entity.type
_entity.pdbx_description
1 polymer ?
#
loop_
_entity_poly.entity_id
_entity_poly.type
_entity_poly.pdbx_seq_one_letter_code
_entity_poly.pdbx_strand_id
1 'polypeptide(L)'
;MAAPTTTTSLHCCPTCGSVNTLSSIITTAADKDNNNKKKSNNNDSSDSQAHSSPELLLSQAQSRITQLEAQVTELNAAAAAAASRWADYEAELHALRSVAQGRPSTPLQQQYDLAAAAAVATLSTPTQQQSPPSSILQQGTSRLSSLLYPRKSTPNLRQNSLSLPNSQLPSSPGAASTEDLMEALTREQTLRREAEGRLSATSKEVEELSVSLFEQANQMVADERRARARLEERVGELELRDKEKKKRLERLEGAIGRIEKARNLLER
;
A
#
# COMPACT_ATOMS: atom_id res chain seq x y z
N MET A 1 42.66 -39.70 -7.40
CA MET A 1 42.13 -39.64 -8.78
C MET A 1 40.92 -40.55 -8.87
N ALA A 2 39.95 -40.19 -9.71
CA ALA A 2 38.64 -40.80 -9.96
C ALA A 2 37.48 -40.28 -9.07
N ALA A 3 36.60 -39.50 -9.72
CA ALA A 3 35.36 -38.93 -9.21
C ALA A 3 34.16 -39.85 -9.52
N PRO A 4 33.06 -39.82 -8.75
CA PRO A 4 31.80 -40.41 -9.16
C PRO A 4 30.94 -39.42 -9.98
N THR A 5 30.39 -39.91 -11.08
CA THR A 5 29.46 -39.21 -11.99
C THR A 5 28.03 -39.22 -11.43
N THR A 6 27.40 -38.05 -11.37
CA THR A 6 25.98 -37.90 -11.00
C THR A 6 25.12 -37.91 -12.27
N THR A 7 24.24 -38.90 -12.42
CA THR A 7 23.12 -38.84 -13.38
C THR A 7 21.91 -38.27 -12.65
N THR A 8 21.44 -37.08 -13.02
CA THR A 8 20.16 -36.54 -12.56
C THR A 8 19.31 -36.22 -13.79
N SER A 9 18.15 -36.87 -13.85
CA SER A 9 17.11 -36.68 -14.86
C SER A 9 16.54 -35.26 -14.75
N LEU A 10 16.76 -34.47 -15.80
CA LEU A 10 16.15 -33.15 -15.98
C LEU A 10 14.75 -33.31 -16.56
N HIS A 11 13.72 -32.93 -15.80
CA HIS A 11 12.39 -32.62 -16.32
C HIS A 11 12.27 -31.10 -16.48
N CYS A 12 12.00 -30.65 -17.70
CA CYS A 12 12.01 -29.25 -18.12
C CYS A 12 10.56 -28.77 -18.34
N CYS A 13 10.13 -27.68 -17.70
CA CYS A 13 8.84 -27.02 -17.95
C CYS A 13 8.99 -25.95 -19.06
N PRO A 14 8.13 -25.91 -20.10
CA PRO A 14 8.41 -25.17 -21.33
C PRO A 14 7.94 -23.70 -21.38
N THR A 15 7.80 -22.98 -20.26
CA THR A 15 7.27 -21.59 -20.33
C THR A 15 7.86 -20.55 -19.38
N CYS A 16 8.89 -20.87 -18.59
CA CYS A 16 9.67 -19.84 -17.89
C CYS A 16 11.12 -20.30 -17.69
N GLY A 17 12.02 -19.81 -18.53
CA GLY A 17 13.46 -20.07 -18.45
C GLY A 17 14.13 -19.26 -17.35
N SER A 18 14.02 -19.68 -16.10
CA SER A 18 14.88 -19.21 -15.01
C SER A 18 15.07 -20.28 -13.95
N VAL A 19 16.32 -20.74 -13.84
CA VAL A 19 16.85 -21.54 -12.75
C VAL A 19 16.94 -20.66 -11.50
N ASN A 20 16.20 -21.00 -10.45
CA ASN A 20 16.39 -20.39 -9.13
C ASN A 20 16.91 -21.45 -8.15
N THR A 21 18.23 -21.54 -8.09
CA THR A 21 18.99 -22.21 -7.02
C THR A 21 19.34 -21.19 -5.95
N LEU A 22 18.78 -21.32 -4.74
CA LEU A 22 19.53 -21.46 -3.48
C LEU A 22 18.63 -21.31 -2.24
N SER A 23 18.71 -22.35 -1.40
CA SER A 23 18.85 -22.33 0.06
C SER A 23 17.73 -21.78 0.98
N SER A 24 16.98 -22.75 1.51
CA SER A 24 16.71 -23.03 2.93
C SER A 24 16.77 -21.89 3.97
N ILE A 25 15.63 -21.60 4.62
CA ILE A 25 15.53 -21.25 6.05
C ILE A 25 14.26 -21.89 6.68
N ILE A 26 14.47 -22.92 7.53
CA ILE A 26 13.83 -23.32 8.83
C ILE A 26 12.27 -23.22 8.96
N THR A 27 11.45 -24.12 9.54
CA THR A 27 11.49 -25.02 10.72
C THR A 27 10.19 -25.87 10.72
N THR A 28 10.14 -27.05 11.34
CA THR A 28 9.09 -27.41 12.34
C THR A 28 9.41 -28.73 13.05
N ALA A 29 9.01 -28.78 14.32
CA ALA A 29 9.19 -29.86 15.27
C ALA A 29 7.91 -30.70 15.44
N ALA A 30 8.08 -31.99 15.75
CA ALA A 30 7.17 -32.93 16.45
C ALA A 30 7.80 -34.35 16.34
N ASP A 31 7.75 -35.32 17.25
CA ASP A 31 7.38 -35.52 18.65
C ASP A 31 7.76 -37.00 18.99
N LYS A 32 7.86 -37.35 20.29
CA LYS A 32 7.76 -38.69 20.93
C LYS A 32 8.98 -39.58 21.32
N ASP A 33 8.96 -39.87 22.63
CA ASP A 33 9.24 -41.13 23.37
C ASP A 33 10.69 -41.61 23.60
N ASN A 34 11.19 -41.52 24.85
CA ASN A 34 11.30 -42.70 25.73
C ASN A 34 11.75 -42.44 27.19
N ASN A 35 11.27 -43.34 28.05
CA ASN A 35 11.47 -43.60 29.48
C ASN A 35 12.87 -43.39 30.09
N ASN A 36 12.90 -42.96 31.36
CA ASN A 36 13.44 -43.84 32.42
C ASN A 36 12.90 -43.53 33.83
N LYS A 37 12.63 -44.60 34.56
CA LYS A 37 12.01 -44.72 35.88
C LYS A 37 13.05 -45.30 36.84
N LYS A 38 13.56 -44.54 37.82
CA LYS A 38 13.93 -45.09 39.15
C LYS A 38 14.40 -44.02 40.15
N LYS A 39 13.55 -43.79 41.16
CA LYS A 39 13.84 -43.97 42.60
C LYS A 39 15.11 -43.32 43.16
N SER A 40 14.94 -42.24 43.91
CA SER A 40 15.61 -42.09 45.20
C SER A 40 14.74 -41.27 46.16
N ASN A 41 14.87 -41.63 47.44
CA ASN A 41 14.01 -41.26 48.55
C ASN A 41 14.51 -39.99 49.29
N ASN A 42 13.56 -39.37 50.00
CA ASN A 42 13.65 -38.68 51.29
C ASN A 42 14.12 -37.20 51.40
N ASN A 43 13.17 -36.44 51.98
CA ASN A 43 13.26 -35.43 53.05
C ASN A 43 13.66 -33.97 52.75
N ASP A 44 12.64 -33.12 52.91
CA ASP A 44 12.54 -32.03 53.91
C ASP A 44 13.39 -30.73 53.77
N SER A 45 12.67 -29.63 53.53
CA SER A 45 12.89 -28.24 54.00
C SER A 45 14.14 -27.38 53.62
N SER A 46 13.84 -26.26 52.94
CA SER A 46 14.33 -24.86 53.16
C SER A 46 15.73 -24.34 52.71
N ASP A 47 15.69 -23.31 51.85
CA ASP A 47 16.43 -22.01 51.80
C ASP A 47 17.98 -21.84 51.65
N SER A 48 18.35 -20.94 50.69
CA SER A 48 19.44 -19.90 50.70
C SER A 48 20.65 -19.93 49.70
N GLN A 49 20.86 -18.73 49.09
CA GLN A 49 21.88 -18.12 48.17
C GLN A 49 23.25 -17.79 48.85
N ALA A 50 24.32 -17.16 48.31
CA ALA A 50 25.04 -16.98 47.02
C ALA A 50 26.15 -15.88 47.24
N HIS A 51 27.38 -16.00 46.71
CA HIS A 51 28.34 -14.88 46.54
C HIS A 51 29.31 -15.11 45.35
N SER A 52 29.36 -14.19 44.38
CA SER A 52 30.33 -14.13 43.27
C SER A 52 30.91 -12.71 43.13
N SER A 53 32.21 -12.58 42.79
CA SER A 53 33.12 -11.43 42.97
C SER A 53 33.03 -10.26 41.94
N PRO A 54 33.41 -9.01 42.31
CA PRO A 54 33.19 -7.78 41.53
C PRO A 54 34.09 -7.58 40.30
N GLU A 55 35.30 -8.14 40.27
CA GLU A 55 36.21 -8.05 39.10
C GLU A 55 35.62 -8.76 37.87
N LEU A 56 34.99 -9.91 38.10
CA LEU A 56 34.28 -10.69 37.07
C LEU A 56 33.18 -9.84 36.41
N LEU A 57 32.48 -9.02 37.19
CA LEU A 57 31.41 -8.14 36.70
C LEU A 57 31.98 -7.03 35.81
N LEU A 58 33.15 -6.47 36.12
CA LEU A 58 33.76 -5.42 35.29
C LEU A 58 34.24 -5.98 33.95
N SER A 59 34.86 -7.17 33.95
CA SER A 59 35.25 -7.86 32.70
C SER A 59 34.02 -8.22 31.86
N GLN A 60 32.95 -8.70 32.50
CA GLN A 60 31.67 -8.97 31.85
C GLN A 60 31.03 -7.70 31.26
N ALA A 61 31.11 -6.57 31.97
CA ALA A 61 30.61 -5.29 31.48
C ALA A 61 31.40 -4.81 30.26
N GLN A 62 32.74 -4.92 30.27
CA GLN A 62 33.58 -4.56 29.13
C GLN A 62 33.27 -5.43 27.90
N SER A 63 33.14 -6.76 28.08
CA SER A 63 32.72 -7.66 26.98
C SER A 63 31.35 -7.32 26.43
N ARG A 64 30.43 -6.85 27.29
CA ARG A 64 29.10 -6.44 26.86
C ARG A 64 29.14 -5.13 26.09
N ILE A 65 29.98 -4.18 26.48
CA ILE A 65 30.15 -2.91 25.75
C ILE A 65 30.68 -3.18 24.35
N THR A 66 31.73 -3.99 24.20
CA THR A 66 32.28 -4.30 22.87
C THR A 66 31.29 -5.06 21.99
N GLN A 67 30.49 -5.95 22.57
CA GLN A 67 29.40 -6.64 21.87
C GLN A 67 28.34 -5.64 21.39
N LEU A 68 27.93 -4.71 22.25
CA LEU A 68 26.94 -3.69 21.90
C LEU A 68 27.48 -2.73 20.83
N GLU A 69 28.74 -2.33 20.91
CA GLU A 69 29.39 -1.51 19.89
C GLU A 69 29.42 -2.23 18.53
N ALA A 70 29.76 -3.53 18.51
CA ALA A 70 29.70 -4.34 17.29
C ALA A 70 28.27 -4.45 16.73
N GLN A 71 27.28 -4.61 17.60
CA GLN A 71 25.88 -4.63 17.18
C GLN A 71 25.43 -3.28 16.60
N VAL A 72 25.87 -2.17 17.21
CA VAL A 72 25.57 -0.83 16.70
C VAL A 72 26.22 -0.60 15.34
N THR A 73 27.46 -1.05 15.12
CA THR A 73 28.11 -0.92 13.80
C THR A 73 27.44 -1.79 12.74
N GLU A 74 27.03 -3.01 13.08
CA GLU A 74 26.27 -3.90 12.19
C GLU A 74 24.91 -3.28 11.82
N LEU A 75 24.17 -2.79 12.80
CA LEU A 75 22.87 -2.14 12.56
C LEU A 75 23.03 -0.87 11.71
N ASN A 76 24.10 -0.11 11.92
CA ASN A 76 24.38 1.07 11.11
C ASN A 76 24.75 0.68 9.66
N ALA A 77 25.57 -0.36 9.47
CA ALA A 77 25.87 -0.89 8.14
C ALA A 77 24.61 -1.41 7.43
N ALA A 78 23.73 -2.10 8.16
CA ALA A 78 22.45 -2.57 7.64
C ALA A 78 21.50 -1.41 7.29
N ALA A 79 21.47 -0.36 8.11
CA ALA A 79 20.70 0.85 7.83
C ALA A 79 21.21 1.57 6.58
N ALA A 80 22.53 1.68 6.40
CA ALA A 80 23.14 2.25 5.21
C ALA A 80 22.82 1.42 3.96
N ALA A 81 22.92 0.09 4.03
CA ALA A 81 22.57 -0.80 2.92
C ALA A 81 21.08 -0.73 2.58
N ALA A 82 20.21 -0.61 3.58
CA ALA A 82 18.80 -0.37 3.36
C ALA A 82 18.62 0.98 2.63
N ALA A 83 19.20 2.07 3.14
CA ALA A 83 19.08 3.40 2.53
C ALA A 83 19.51 3.42 1.05
N SER A 84 20.57 2.70 0.68
CA SER A 84 20.96 2.53 -0.73
C SER A 84 19.86 1.86 -1.56
N ARG A 85 19.23 0.79 -1.05
CA ARG A 85 18.11 0.12 -1.74
C ARG A 85 16.88 1.02 -1.86
N TRP A 86 16.59 1.85 -0.84
CA TRP A 86 15.51 2.83 -0.92
C TRP A 86 15.77 3.88 -2.01
N ALA A 87 17.02 4.31 -2.19
CA ALA A 87 17.40 5.20 -3.28
C ALA A 87 17.21 4.55 -4.66
N ASP A 88 17.52 3.26 -4.81
CA ASP A 88 17.25 2.51 -6.05
C ASP A 88 15.74 2.44 -6.35
N TYR A 89 14.91 2.15 -5.34
CA TYR A 89 13.45 2.15 -5.49
C TYR A 89 12.88 3.54 -5.80
N GLU A 90 13.45 4.59 -5.23
CA GLU A 90 13.06 5.97 -5.55
C GLU A 90 13.38 6.31 -7.01
N ALA A 91 14.55 5.90 -7.51
CA ALA A 91 14.92 6.07 -8.91
C ALA A 91 13.97 5.31 -9.85
N GLU A 92 13.58 4.07 -9.50
CA GLU A 92 12.60 3.29 -10.25
C GLU A 92 11.22 3.96 -10.24
N LEU A 93 10.76 4.44 -9.09
CA LEU A 93 9.51 5.20 -8.99
C LEU A 93 9.53 6.47 -9.83
N HIS A 94 10.66 7.18 -9.86
CA HIS A 94 10.82 8.36 -10.70
C HIS A 94 10.80 8.00 -12.19
N ALA A 95 11.44 6.90 -12.59
CA ALA A 95 11.39 6.39 -13.96
C ALA A 95 9.97 5.95 -14.37
N LEU A 96 9.25 5.26 -13.50
CA LEU A 96 7.85 4.87 -13.75
C LEU A 96 6.93 6.09 -13.85
N ARG A 97 7.17 7.12 -13.03
CA ARG A 97 6.42 8.39 -13.11
C ARG A 97 6.73 9.16 -14.38
N SER A 98 7.98 9.23 -14.85
CA SER A 98 8.29 9.89 -16.11
C SER A 98 7.69 9.15 -17.31
N VAL A 99 7.66 7.81 -17.29
CA VAL A 99 6.94 6.99 -18.28
C VAL A 99 5.43 7.23 -18.22
N ALA A 100 4.86 7.31 -17.01
CA ALA A 100 3.43 7.57 -16.83
C ALA A 100 3.03 9.00 -17.23
N GLN A 101 3.87 10.00 -16.96
CA GLN A 101 3.64 11.40 -17.34
C GLN A 101 3.92 11.68 -18.82
N GLY A 102 4.77 10.88 -19.48
CA GLY A 102 4.93 10.90 -20.93
C GLY A 102 3.70 10.38 -21.68
N ARG A 103 2.74 9.77 -20.98
CA ARG A 103 1.43 9.37 -21.51
C ARG A 103 0.45 10.53 -21.30
N PRO A 104 -0.13 11.14 -22.35
CA PRO A 104 -1.07 12.23 -22.18
C PRO A 104 -2.38 11.70 -21.57
N SER A 105 -2.49 11.76 -20.25
CA SER A 105 -3.66 11.28 -19.51
C SER A 105 -4.71 12.38 -19.35
N THR A 106 -5.89 12.09 -19.90
CA THR A 106 -7.18 12.75 -19.69
C THR A 106 -7.73 12.47 -18.29
N PRO A 107 -8.42 13.43 -17.63
CA PRO A 107 -8.86 13.28 -16.24
C PRO A 107 -10.33 12.85 -16.14
N LEU A 108 -10.64 11.80 -15.35
CA LEU A 108 -11.86 11.70 -14.54
C LEU A 108 -11.88 10.43 -13.66
N GLN A 109 -11.46 10.55 -12.40
CA GLN A 109 -12.13 9.93 -11.23
C GLN A 109 -11.48 10.41 -9.91
N GLN A 110 -12.05 11.46 -9.32
CA GLN A 110 -11.95 11.78 -7.90
C GLN A 110 -13.35 12.09 -7.40
N GLN A 111 -14.14 11.08 -7.05
CA GLN A 111 -15.34 11.30 -6.24
C GLN A 111 -15.87 10.00 -5.59
N TYR A 112 -15.13 9.46 -4.64
CA TYR A 112 -15.67 8.76 -3.48
C TYR A 112 -14.58 8.79 -2.41
N ASP A 113 -14.79 9.60 -1.38
CA ASP A 113 -14.29 9.42 -0.02
C ASP A 113 -14.47 10.75 0.70
N LEU A 114 -15.49 10.83 1.56
CA LEU A 114 -15.61 11.75 2.71
C LEU A 114 -16.84 11.33 3.53
N ALA A 115 -16.83 10.09 4.02
CA ALA A 115 -17.80 9.58 5.00
C ALA A 115 -17.16 8.51 5.90
N ALA A 116 -15.96 8.77 6.45
CA ALA A 116 -15.35 7.90 7.46
C ALA A 116 -14.32 8.60 8.38
N ALA A 117 -14.35 9.93 8.49
CA ALA A 117 -13.44 10.70 9.34
C ALA A 117 -14.19 11.63 10.30
N ALA A 118 -15.10 11.07 11.12
CA ALA A 118 -15.82 11.84 12.15
C ALA A 118 -16.15 11.02 13.40
N ALA A 119 -15.27 10.08 13.79
CA ALA A 119 -15.31 9.49 15.12
C ALA A 119 -13.88 9.40 15.66
N VAL A 120 -13.69 9.92 16.88
CA VAL A 120 -12.44 9.95 17.65
C VAL A 120 -11.49 11.12 17.34
N ALA A 121 -11.99 12.34 17.54
CA ALA A 121 -11.15 13.42 18.05
C ALA A 121 -11.99 14.39 18.90
N THR A 122 -11.43 14.77 20.05
CA THR A 122 -11.79 15.91 20.91
C THR A 122 -12.92 15.72 21.94
N LEU A 123 -12.52 15.20 23.09
CA LEU A 123 -13.05 15.61 24.39
C LEU A 123 -12.46 17.01 24.69
N SER A 124 -13.22 18.10 24.51
CA SER A 124 -12.92 19.43 25.07
C SER A 124 -14.16 20.34 25.04
N THR A 125 -14.36 21.01 26.17
CA THR A 125 -15.46 21.85 26.69
C THR A 125 -16.02 23.00 25.82
N PRO A 126 -17.27 23.45 26.08
CA PRO A 126 -17.98 24.45 25.27
C PRO A 126 -17.97 25.87 25.87
N THR A 127 -17.94 26.89 25.01
CA THR A 127 -18.53 28.22 25.31
C THR A 127 -18.88 28.97 24.02
N GLN A 128 -20.16 29.36 23.90
CA GLN A 128 -20.71 30.63 23.36
C GLN A 128 -20.05 31.25 22.08
N GLN A 129 -20.73 31.66 21.00
CA GLN A 129 -22.00 32.39 20.85
C GLN A 129 -22.24 32.73 19.34
N GLN A 130 -23.51 32.71 18.88
CA GLN A 130 -24.17 33.52 17.80
C GLN A 130 -23.82 33.39 16.27
N SER A 131 -24.77 32.75 15.54
CA SER A 131 -25.51 33.12 14.29
C SER A 131 -24.87 33.69 12.97
N PRO A 132 -25.52 33.50 11.78
CA PRO A 132 -24.92 33.24 10.43
C PRO A 132 -25.21 34.34 9.35
N PRO A 133 -25.27 34.07 8.02
CA PRO A 133 -24.25 33.68 7.03
C PRO A 133 -24.05 34.77 5.93
N SER A 134 -22.94 34.76 5.17
CA SER A 134 -22.85 35.55 3.92
C SER A 134 -21.96 34.92 2.86
N SER A 135 -22.55 34.83 1.67
CA SER A 135 -22.09 34.28 0.40
C SER A 135 -20.86 34.97 -0.18
N ILE A 136 -19.84 34.18 -0.56
CA ILE A 136 -18.87 34.52 -1.62
C ILE A 136 -18.67 33.26 -2.49
N LEU A 137 -19.70 32.92 -3.26
CA LEU A 137 -19.52 32.28 -4.57
C LEU A 137 -18.93 33.34 -5.49
N GLN A 138 -17.63 33.27 -5.77
CA GLN A 138 -17.07 33.98 -6.92
C GLN A 138 -15.75 33.37 -7.39
N GLN A 139 -15.77 33.05 -8.69
CA GLN A 139 -14.63 32.93 -9.62
C GLN A 139 -14.06 31.51 -9.83
N GLY A 140 -14.44 30.89 -10.95
CA GLY A 140 -13.65 29.79 -11.52
C GLY A 140 -14.16 29.07 -12.77
N THR A 141 -15.46 28.88 -12.98
CA THR A 141 -15.94 27.82 -13.92
C THR A 141 -16.63 28.31 -15.20
N SER A 142 -16.28 29.49 -15.72
CA SER A 142 -16.85 30.01 -17.00
C SER A 142 -15.93 29.89 -18.23
N ARG A 143 -14.87 29.06 -18.21
CA ARG A 143 -13.91 28.97 -19.34
C ARG A 143 -13.81 27.63 -20.07
N LEU A 144 -14.57 26.60 -19.70
CA LEU A 144 -14.47 25.29 -20.37
C LEU A 144 -15.55 25.05 -21.45
N SER A 145 -16.57 25.90 -21.51
CA SER A 145 -17.65 25.77 -22.50
C SER A 145 -17.28 26.24 -23.92
N SER A 146 -16.05 26.74 -24.16
CA SER A 146 -15.60 27.21 -25.48
C SER A 146 -14.74 26.22 -26.27
N LEU A 147 -14.45 25.02 -25.73
CA LEU A 147 -13.57 24.03 -26.38
C LEU A 147 -14.32 22.85 -26.99
N LEU A 148 -15.63 22.72 -26.74
CA LEU A 148 -16.44 21.60 -27.25
C LEU A 148 -17.25 21.92 -28.51
N TYR A 149 -17.04 23.10 -29.12
CA TYR A 149 -17.61 23.42 -30.43
C TYR A 149 -16.66 24.26 -31.28
N PRO A 150 -16.04 23.72 -32.34
CA PRO A 150 -15.61 24.51 -33.49
C PRO A 150 -16.84 24.91 -34.31
N ARG A 151 -17.75 25.71 -33.72
CA ARG A 151 -18.79 26.37 -34.49
C ARG A 151 -18.17 27.63 -35.11
N LYS A 152 -17.89 27.56 -36.42
CA LYS A 152 -17.99 28.73 -37.30
C LYS A 152 -19.36 29.35 -37.06
N SER A 153 -19.43 30.44 -36.31
CA SER A 153 -20.61 31.30 -36.25
C SER A 153 -20.22 32.71 -35.87
N THR A 154 -20.14 33.56 -36.89
CA THR A 154 -20.16 35.01 -36.82
C THR A 154 -21.44 35.51 -36.15
N PRO A 155 -21.38 36.36 -35.12
CA PRO A 155 -22.54 37.08 -34.62
C PRO A 155 -22.41 38.55 -35.01
N ASN A 156 -23.11 38.99 -36.05
CA ASN A 156 -23.59 40.37 -36.12
C ASN A 156 -24.65 40.53 -37.20
N LEU A 157 -25.90 40.37 -36.79
CA LEU A 157 -27.04 41.03 -37.45
C LEU A 157 -27.43 42.17 -36.53
N ARG A 158 -27.04 43.41 -36.87
CA ARG A 158 -27.91 44.60 -36.96
C ARG A 158 -27.12 45.83 -37.44
N GLN A 159 -27.52 46.29 -38.64
CA GLN A 159 -27.78 47.69 -38.97
C GLN A 159 -26.64 48.58 -39.50
N ASN A 160 -26.50 48.54 -40.84
CA ASN A 160 -26.45 49.67 -41.77
C ASN A 160 -25.56 50.90 -41.47
N SER A 161 -24.37 50.95 -42.10
CA SER A 161 -23.94 52.12 -42.87
C SER A 161 -22.70 51.81 -43.73
N LEU A 162 -22.87 52.03 -45.05
CA LEU A 162 -21.89 52.26 -46.12
C LEU A 162 -20.41 52.38 -45.70
N SER A 163 -19.56 51.45 -46.16
CA SER A 163 -18.30 51.69 -46.89
C SER A 163 -17.48 50.40 -47.05
N LEU A 164 -17.14 50.09 -48.31
CA LEU A 164 -16.12 49.12 -48.72
C LEU A 164 -14.73 49.54 -48.16
N PRO A 165 -13.75 48.63 -47.95
CA PRO A 165 -13.29 47.72 -49.01
C PRO A 165 -12.91 46.27 -48.60
N ASN A 166 -13.20 45.36 -49.54
CA ASN A 166 -12.29 44.32 -50.06
C ASN A 166 -11.52 43.42 -49.08
N SER A 167 -11.97 42.17 -48.91
CA SER A 167 -11.13 40.96 -49.10
C SER A 167 -11.97 39.66 -49.11
N GLN A 168 -12.13 39.16 -50.33
CA GLN A 168 -12.35 37.78 -50.80
C GLN A 168 -13.17 36.78 -49.97
N LEU A 169 -14.43 36.68 -50.40
CA LEU A 169 -15.30 35.52 -50.33
C LEU A 169 -14.88 34.50 -51.43
N PRO A 170 -14.82 33.17 -51.19
CA PRO A 170 -14.70 32.23 -52.29
C PRO A 170 -16.00 32.20 -53.09
N SER A 171 -15.83 32.30 -54.40
CA SER A 171 -16.83 32.39 -55.45
C SER A 171 -17.66 31.12 -55.65
N SER A 172 -18.97 31.33 -55.83
CA SER A 172 -19.91 30.59 -56.70
C SER A 172 -20.12 29.06 -56.51
N PRO A 173 -21.36 28.58 -56.31
CA PRO A 173 -21.71 27.17 -56.52
C PRO A 173 -21.87 26.92 -58.03
N GLY A 174 -20.77 26.81 -58.75
CA GLY A 174 -20.78 26.20 -60.08
C GLY A 174 -21.06 24.71 -59.91
N ALA A 175 -22.11 24.20 -60.54
CA ALA A 175 -22.64 22.84 -60.44
C ALA A 175 -21.55 21.78 -60.16
N ALA A 176 -21.43 21.34 -58.89
CA ALA A 176 -20.75 20.08 -58.59
C ALA A 176 -21.49 19.00 -59.39
N SER A 177 -20.75 18.25 -60.22
CA SER A 177 -21.37 17.17 -60.97
C SER A 177 -21.91 16.14 -59.98
N THR A 178 -22.93 15.38 -60.38
CA THR A 178 -23.47 14.29 -59.54
C THR A 178 -22.36 13.31 -59.12
N GLU A 179 -21.34 13.16 -59.95
CA GLU A 179 -20.14 12.37 -59.68
C GLU A 179 -19.31 12.94 -58.51
N ASP A 180 -19.05 14.25 -58.51
CA ASP A 180 -18.30 14.91 -57.43
C ASP A 180 -19.02 14.80 -56.07
N LEU A 181 -20.36 14.80 -56.08
CA LEU A 181 -21.18 14.61 -54.87
C LEU A 181 -21.13 13.18 -54.35
N MET A 182 -21.17 12.19 -55.25
CA MET A 182 -21.01 10.77 -54.86
C MET A 182 -19.60 10.52 -54.32
N GLU A 183 -18.57 11.07 -54.96
CA GLU A 183 -17.20 10.95 -54.48
C GLU A 183 -17.03 11.64 -53.10
N ALA A 184 -17.58 12.84 -52.91
CA ALA A 184 -17.54 13.53 -51.62
C ALA A 184 -18.26 12.75 -50.51
N LEU A 185 -19.41 12.14 -50.82
CA LEU A 185 -20.18 11.34 -49.87
C LEU A 185 -19.45 10.05 -49.50
N THR A 186 -18.82 9.36 -50.46
CA THR A 186 -18.02 8.17 -50.15
C THR A 186 -16.82 8.51 -49.27
N ARG A 187 -16.14 9.65 -49.52
CA ARG A 187 -15.05 10.14 -48.66
C ARG A 187 -15.53 10.50 -47.25
N GLU A 188 -16.71 11.11 -47.10
CA GLU A 188 -17.27 11.39 -45.76
C GLU A 188 -17.59 10.08 -45.03
N GLN A 189 -18.22 9.12 -45.70
CA GLN A 189 -18.57 7.84 -45.10
C GLN A 189 -17.33 7.03 -44.68
N THR A 190 -16.25 7.06 -45.46
CA THR A 190 -15.00 6.37 -45.09
C THR A 190 -14.34 7.04 -43.88
N LEU A 191 -14.26 8.36 -43.85
CA LEU A 191 -13.74 9.10 -42.69
C LEU A 191 -14.57 8.83 -41.44
N ARG A 192 -15.90 8.75 -41.59
CA ARG A 192 -16.81 8.45 -40.50
C ARG A 192 -16.62 7.03 -39.97
N ARG A 193 -16.54 6.04 -40.86
CA ARG A 193 -16.27 4.65 -40.49
C ARG A 193 -14.91 4.50 -39.81
N GLU A 194 -13.89 5.20 -40.27
CA GLU A 194 -12.56 5.21 -39.64
C GLU A 194 -12.62 5.83 -38.23
N ALA A 195 -13.31 6.96 -38.08
CA ALA A 195 -13.51 7.61 -36.79
C ALA A 195 -14.30 6.72 -35.81
N GLU A 196 -15.40 6.11 -36.27
CA GLU A 196 -16.18 5.15 -35.49
C GLU A 196 -15.35 3.91 -35.11
N GLY A 197 -14.50 3.42 -36.02
CA GLY A 197 -13.54 2.34 -35.75
C GLY A 197 -12.56 2.71 -34.64
N ARG A 198 -11.95 3.90 -34.71
CA ARG A 198 -11.06 4.42 -33.65
C ARG A 198 -11.77 4.58 -32.32
N LEU A 199 -12.99 5.14 -32.31
CA LEU A 199 -13.80 5.24 -31.09
C LEU A 199 -14.09 3.86 -30.50
N SER A 200 -14.47 2.88 -31.33
CA SER A 200 -14.71 1.51 -30.86
C SER A 200 -13.46 0.84 -30.30
N ALA A 201 -12.28 1.07 -30.90
CA ALA A 201 -11.01 0.56 -30.39
C ALA A 201 -10.68 1.16 -29.02
N THR A 202 -10.78 2.49 -28.89
CA THR A 202 -10.55 3.17 -27.61
C THR A 202 -11.55 2.74 -26.53
N SER A 203 -12.81 2.49 -26.90
CA SER A 203 -13.83 2.00 -25.96
C SER A 203 -13.48 0.62 -25.42
N LYS A 204 -12.94 -0.28 -26.25
CA LYS A 204 -12.49 -1.61 -25.83
C LYS A 204 -11.28 -1.55 -24.92
N GLU A 205 -10.28 -0.72 -25.25
CA GLU A 205 -9.10 -0.54 -24.39
C GLU A 205 -9.50 -0.01 -23.00
N VAL A 206 -10.46 0.92 -22.94
CA VAL A 206 -10.97 1.42 -21.66
C VAL A 206 -11.70 0.31 -20.89
N GLU A 207 -12.50 -0.52 -21.56
CA GLU A 207 -13.17 -1.66 -20.94
C GLU A 207 -12.15 -2.67 -20.37
N GLU A 208 -11.14 -3.06 -21.16
CA GLU A 208 -10.07 -3.98 -20.75
C GLU A 208 -9.28 -3.43 -19.54
N LEU A 209 -8.92 -2.15 -19.58
CA LEU A 209 -8.25 -1.48 -18.46
C LEU A 209 -9.14 -1.44 -17.22
N SER A 210 -10.45 -1.21 -17.39
CA SER A 210 -11.39 -1.20 -16.28
C SER A 210 -11.50 -2.60 -15.63
N VAL A 211 -11.58 -3.67 -16.43
CA VAL A 211 -11.64 -5.04 -15.94
C VAL A 211 -10.37 -5.39 -15.16
N SER A 212 -9.20 -5.07 -15.72
CA SER A 212 -7.91 -5.29 -15.06
C SER A 212 -7.80 -4.55 -13.73
N LEU A 213 -8.22 -3.28 -13.69
CA LEU A 213 -8.21 -2.48 -12.46
C LEU A 213 -9.16 -3.06 -11.39
N PHE A 214 -10.35 -3.49 -11.78
CA PHE A 214 -11.30 -4.12 -10.86
C PHE A 214 -10.78 -5.46 -10.33
N GLU A 215 -10.16 -6.28 -11.18
CA GLU A 215 -9.55 -7.55 -10.77
C GLU A 215 -8.40 -7.31 -9.78
N GLN A 216 -7.50 -6.38 -10.08
CA GLN A 216 -6.40 -6.01 -9.18
C GLN A 216 -6.92 -5.47 -7.84
N ALA A 217 -7.92 -4.59 -7.87
CA ALA A 217 -8.53 -4.04 -6.67
C ALA A 217 -9.18 -5.15 -5.82
N ASN A 218 -9.91 -6.07 -6.46
CA ASN A 218 -10.53 -7.20 -5.78
C ASN A 218 -9.49 -8.13 -5.14
N GLN A 219 -8.37 -8.40 -5.81
CA GLN A 219 -7.28 -9.20 -5.27
C GLN A 219 -6.66 -8.53 -4.04
N MET A 220 -6.35 -7.23 -4.11
CA MET A 220 -5.78 -6.48 -2.99
C MET A 220 -6.71 -6.50 -1.77
N VAL A 221 -8.01 -6.32 -1.98
CA VAL A 221 -9.02 -6.39 -0.91
C VAL A 221 -9.11 -7.80 -0.33
N ALA A 222 -9.03 -8.84 -1.16
CA ALA A 222 -9.05 -10.22 -0.68
C ALA A 222 -7.82 -10.52 0.19
N ASP A 223 -6.64 -10.07 -0.22
CA ASP A 223 -5.41 -10.26 0.54
C ASP A 223 -5.43 -9.48 1.86
N GLU A 224 -5.94 -8.25 1.86
CA GLU A 224 -6.16 -7.48 3.09
C GLU A 224 -7.12 -8.21 4.04
N ARG A 225 -8.26 -8.70 3.54
CA ARG A 225 -9.22 -9.46 4.36
C ARG A 225 -8.59 -10.71 4.97
N ARG A 226 -7.77 -11.42 4.20
CA ARG A 226 -7.03 -12.61 4.69
C ARG A 226 -6.00 -12.23 5.74
N ALA A 227 -5.20 -11.19 5.48
CA ALA A 227 -4.17 -10.72 6.40
C ALA A 227 -4.78 -10.23 7.72
N ARG A 228 -5.86 -9.44 7.63
CA ARG A 228 -6.62 -8.96 8.77
C ARG A 228 -7.21 -10.09 9.59
N ALA A 229 -7.84 -11.09 8.97
CA ALA A 229 -8.36 -12.25 9.69
C ALA A 229 -7.27 -13.02 10.46
N ARG A 230 -6.10 -13.22 9.85
CA ARG A 230 -4.94 -13.86 10.51
C ARG A 230 -4.43 -13.06 11.71
N LEU A 231 -4.39 -11.73 11.59
CA LEU A 231 -3.98 -10.87 12.68
C LEU A 231 -5.02 -10.87 13.81
N GLU A 232 -6.30 -10.80 13.47
CA GLU A 232 -7.39 -10.85 14.45
C GLU A 232 -7.39 -12.18 15.22
N GLU A 233 -7.15 -13.30 14.56
CA GLU A 233 -6.95 -14.61 15.20
C GLU A 233 -5.78 -14.57 16.18
N ARG A 234 -4.61 -14.10 15.73
CA ARG A 234 -3.42 -14.05 16.58
C ARG A 234 -3.60 -13.13 17.77
N VAL A 235 -4.22 -11.96 17.57
CA VAL A 235 -4.54 -11.02 18.65
C VAL A 235 -5.46 -11.69 19.67
N GLY A 236 -6.50 -12.41 19.22
CA GLY A 236 -7.39 -13.17 20.10
C GLY A 236 -6.64 -14.19 20.97
N GLU A 237 -5.71 -14.94 20.40
CA GLU A 237 -4.85 -15.87 21.17
C GLU A 237 -3.98 -15.14 22.20
N LEU A 238 -3.37 -14.01 21.82
CA LEU A 238 -2.54 -13.21 22.73
C LEU A 238 -3.36 -12.70 23.90
N GLU A 239 -4.55 -12.16 23.65
CA GLU A 239 -5.44 -11.67 24.69
C GLU A 239 -5.87 -12.76 25.68
N LEU A 240 -6.13 -13.98 25.20
CA LEU A 240 -6.46 -15.11 26.07
C LEU A 240 -5.29 -15.46 27.00
N ARG A 241 -4.07 -15.50 26.45
CA ARG A 241 -2.86 -15.76 27.25
C ARG A 241 -2.60 -14.67 28.27
N ASP A 242 -2.82 -13.41 27.90
CA ASP A 242 -2.62 -12.28 28.82
C ASP A 242 -3.69 -12.25 29.92
N LYS A 243 -4.94 -12.59 29.60
CA LYS A 243 -6.00 -12.79 30.60
C LYS A 243 -5.62 -13.90 31.59
N GLU A 244 -5.07 -15.01 31.12
CA GLU A 244 -4.64 -16.09 32.01
C GLU A 244 -3.47 -15.68 32.91
N LYS A 245 -2.44 -15.04 32.34
CA LYS A 245 -1.29 -14.52 33.12
C LYS A 245 -1.72 -13.51 34.15
N LYS A 246 -2.62 -12.58 33.80
CA LYS A 246 -3.19 -11.60 34.73
C LYS A 246 -3.86 -12.28 35.92
N LYS A 247 -4.67 -13.32 35.67
CA LYS A 247 -5.29 -14.11 36.75
C LYS A 247 -4.27 -14.83 37.64
N ARG A 248 -3.12 -15.24 37.09
CA ARG A 248 -2.05 -15.86 37.89
C ARG A 248 -1.35 -14.81 38.75
N LEU A 249 -1.04 -13.64 38.18
CA LEU A 249 -0.44 -12.53 38.91
C LEU A 249 -1.33 -12.05 40.05
N GLU A 250 -2.63 -11.87 39.83
CA GLU A 250 -3.59 -11.46 40.87
C GLU A 250 -3.57 -12.42 42.08
N ARG A 251 -3.47 -13.74 41.83
CA ARG A 251 -3.35 -14.73 42.92
C ARG A 251 -2.03 -14.59 43.69
N LEU A 252 -0.94 -14.33 42.98
CA LEU A 252 0.38 -14.14 43.58
C LEU A 252 0.43 -12.84 44.39
N GLU A 253 -0.10 -11.75 43.85
CA GLU A 253 -0.23 -10.45 44.53
C GLU A 253 -1.06 -10.60 45.82
N GLY A 254 -2.17 -11.34 45.76
CA GLY A 254 -2.96 -11.65 46.95
C GLY A 254 -2.22 -12.50 47.99
N ALA A 255 -1.33 -13.40 47.58
CA ALA A 255 -0.48 -14.16 48.49
C ALA A 255 0.62 -13.28 49.12
N ILE A 256 1.32 -12.49 48.31
CA ILE A 256 2.36 -11.56 48.77
C ILE A 256 1.76 -10.54 49.75
N GLY A 257 0.61 -9.95 49.44
CA GLY A 257 -0.06 -9.00 50.33
C GLY A 257 -0.47 -9.61 51.67
N ARG A 258 -0.75 -10.93 51.72
CA ARG A 258 -0.97 -11.64 53.00
C ARG A 258 0.32 -11.84 53.78
N ILE A 259 1.40 -12.21 53.10
CA ILE A 259 2.73 -12.36 53.70
C ILE A 259 3.22 -11.02 54.27
N GLU A 260 3.06 -9.94 53.52
CA GLU A 260 3.44 -8.59 53.96
C GLU A 260 2.67 -8.15 55.21
N LYS A 261 1.36 -8.43 55.27
CA LYS A 261 0.56 -8.20 56.47
C LYS A 261 1.09 -8.99 57.67
N ALA A 262 1.38 -10.28 57.49
CA ALA A 262 1.93 -11.11 58.58
C ALA A 262 3.30 -10.60 59.05
N ARG A 263 4.18 -10.22 58.12
CA ARG A 263 5.49 -9.64 58.44
C ARG A 263 5.36 -8.36 59.26
N ASN A 264 4.48 -7.44 58.87
CA ASN A 264 4.24 -6.20 59.60
C ASN A 264 3.72 -6.41 61.04
N LEU A 265 3.04 -7.54 61.30
CA LEU A 265 2.60 -7.91 62.66
C LEU A 265 3.74 -8.50 63.50
N LEU A 266 4.72 -9.15 62.87
CA LEU A 266 5.87 -9.76 63.55
C LEU A 266 7.02 -8.77 63.81
N GLU A 267 7.12 -7.70 63.01
CA GLU A 267 8.12 -6.63 63.18
C GLU A 267 7.70 -5.52 64.16
N ARG A 268 6.51 -5.63 64.78
CA ARG A 268 6.04 -4.75 65.87
C ARG A 268 6.14 -5.44 67.21
#